data_AF-A0AB36CKC2-F1
#
_entry.id   AF-A0AB36CKC2-F1
#
_cell.length_a   1.000
_cell.length_b   1.000
_cell.length_c   1.000
_cell.angle_alpha   90.00
_cell.angle_beta   90.00
_cell.angle_gamma   90.00
#
_symmetry.space_group_name_H-M   'P 1'
#
loop_
_entity.id
_entity.type
_entity.pdbx_description
1 polymer ?
#
loop_
_entity_poly.entity_id
_entity_poly.type
_entity_poly.pdbx_seq_one_letter_code
_entity_poly.pdbx_strand_id
1 'polypeptide(L)'
;MLKSRKPRIIELTGAVFLAATLVACGNTQEPAPEPAPESSAAAETSQSTSETSEESSSEASETSSESSTETTSAEPSESESDEPTETTSASASDFSDDIEAAYEIFGSIAPRELFAQFDSCDSVGSEHNYNCSGPEVGQMQFSKSSNRATQTTQVLTELRSSTVLEDSGDRVVGWSTLGSTAVLTVVDNKEGLVLQQMLSTDQEDPEDRLIELGLYDPAG
;
A
#
# COMPACT_ATOMS: atom_id res chain seq x y z
N MET A 1 -48.23 -11.92 10.52
CA MET A 1 -48.62 -11.18 9.30
C MET A 1 -47.41 -10.40 8.81
N LEU A 2 -46.90 -10.77 7.62
CA LEU A 2 -45.78 -10.16 6.92
C LEU A 2 -46.05 -8.69 6.55
N LYS A 3 -45.02 -7.84 6.61
CA LYS A 3 -44.69 -6.98 5.45
C LYS A 3 -43.26 -6.43 5.48
N SER A 4 -42.42 -7.18 4.76
CA SER A 4 -41.13 -6.80 4.19
C SER A 4 -41.26 -5.51 3.35
N ARG A 5 -40.31 -4.57 3.49
CA ARG A 5 -40.15 -3.41 2.61
C ARG A 5 -39.01 -3.69 1.64
N LYS A 6 -39.34 -3.91 0.37
CA LYS A 6 -38.41 -4.00 -0.76
C LYS A 6 -38.07 -2.60 -1.30
N PRO A 7 -36.82 -2.35 -1.72
CA PRO A 7 -36.48 -1.17 -2.51
C PRO A 7 -37.02 -1.28 -3.94
N ARG A 8 -37.50 -0.16 -4.49
CA ARG A 8 -37.99 -0.04 -5.87
C ARG A 8 -36.81 0.04 -6.84
N ILE A 9 -36.77 -0.89 -7.77
CA ILE A 9 -35.95 -0.87 -8.99
C ILE A 9 -36.67 0.07 -9.98
N ILE A 10 -35.96 1.07 -10.51
CA ILE A 10 -36.41 1.88 -11.64
C ILE A 10 -35.56 1.46 -12.83
N GLU A 11 -36.15 0.66 -13.71
CA GLU A 11 -35.60 0.40 -15.05
C GLU A 11 -35.87 1.60 -15.95
N LEU A 12 -34.84 2.05 -16.67
CA LEU A 12 -35.02 2.96 -17.80
C LEU A 12 -34.27 2.38 -19.00
N THR A 13 -35.03 1.65 -19.79
CA THR A 13 -34.68 1.06 -21.07
C THR A 13 -34.50 2.17 -22.11
N GLY A 14 -33.33 2.25 -22.73
CA GLY A 14 -33.05 3.16 -23.84
C GLY A 14 -32.10 2.51 -24.84
N ALA A 15 -32.67 1.80 -25.81
CA ALA A 15 -31.95 1.18 -26.92
C ALA A 15 -31.67 2.21 -28.02
N VAL A 16 -30.41 2.37 -28.42
CA VAL A 16 -30.04 2.95 -29.72
C VAL A 16 -29.04 2.01 -30.39
N PHE A 17 -29.53 1.29 -31.40
CA PHE A 17 -28.75 0.59 -32.41
C PHE A 17 -28.23 1.61 -33.43
N LEU A 18 -26.94 1.60 -33.76
CA LEU A 18 -26.47 2.10 -35.05
C LEU A 18 -25.16 1.43 -35.50
N ALA A 19 -25.37 0.47 -36.41
CA ALA A 19 -24.57 -0.04 -37.54
C ALA A 19 -23.03 0.10 -37.56
N ALA A 20 -22.39 -1.06 -37.75
CA ALA A 20 -21.03 -1.24 -38.24
C ALA A 20 -20.85 -0.79 -39.71
N THR A 21 -19.68 -0.23 -40.03
CA THR A 21 -19.06 -0.41 -41.35
C THR A 21 -17.54 -0.59 -41.20
N LEU A 22 -17.06 -1.77 -41.58
CA LEU A 22 -15.66 -2.05 -41.90
C LEU A 22 -15.36 -1.48 -43.29
N VAL A 23 -14.32 -0.66 -43.41
CA VAL A 23 -13.67 -0.37 -44.69
C VAL A 23 -12.22 -0.81 -44.58
N ALA A 24 -11.95 -1.95 -45.21
CA ALA A 24 -10.63 -2.35 -45.66
C ALA A 24 -10.35 -1.64 -46.99
N CYS A 25 -9.25 -0.91 -47.08
CA CYS A 25 -8.65 -0.52 -48.35
C CYS A 25 -7.13 -0.57 -48.20
N GLY A 26 -6.54 -1.67 -48.67
CA GLY A 26 -5.16 -1.66 -49.13
C GLY A 26 -5.10 -1.01 -50.50
N ASN A 27 -4.25 0.00 -50.67
CA ASN A 27 -3.38 0.14 -51.84
C ASN A 27 -2.44 1.33 -51.64
N THR A 28 -1.15 1.01 -51.56
CA THR A 28 -0.03 1.65 -52.26
C THR A 28 -0.12 3.17 -52.49
N GLN A 29 0.52 3.96 -51.63
CA GLN A 29 1.27 5.16 -52.01
C GLN A 29 2.05 5.69 -50.79
N GLU A 30 3.36 5.46 -50.74
CA GLU A 30 4.27 6.28 -49.91
C GLU A 30 4.43 7.65 -50.60
N PRO A 31 4.32 8.77 -49.85
CA PRO A 31 5.56 9.45 -49.46
C PRO A 31 5.53 10.05 -48.04
N ALA A 32 6.74 10.16 -47.49
CA ALA A 32 7.09 10.81 -46.22
C ALA A 32 6.57 12.26 -46.07
N PRO A 33 6.51 12.75 -44.82
CA PRO A 33 6.83 14.15 -44.58
C PRO A 33 7.87 14.37 -43.47
N GLU A 34 8.97 15.03 -43.82
CA GLU A 34 9.58 16.12 -43.03
C GLU A 34 9.01 17.46 -43.57
N PRO A 35 9.11 18.63 -42.90
CA PRO A 35 9.46 18.95 -41.52
C PRO A 35 8.43 19.86 -40.79
N ALA A 36 8.71 20.23 -39.54
CA ALA A 36 8.10 21.33 -38.76
C ALA A 36 8.47 22.73 -39.34
N PRO A 37 8.21 23.92 -38.73
CA PRO A 37 7.50 24.30 -37.48
C PRO A 37 6.61 25.57 -37.64
N GLU A 38 6.34 26.29 -36.53
CA GLU A 38 5.83 27.67 -36.36
C GLU A 38 4.35 27.81 -35.94
N SER A 39 4.04 28.20 -34.69
CA SER A 39 4.17 29.51 -34.02
C SER A 39 2.92 30.38 -34.19
N SER A 40 2.16 30.57 -33.08
CA SER A 40 1.35 31.76 -32.73
C SER A 40 0.68 31.48 -31.36
N ALA A 41 1.17 32.02 -30.25
CA ALA A 41 0.91 33.36 -29.70
C ALA A 41 -0.50 33.57 -29.09
N ALA A 42 -0.51 33.54 -27.75
CA ALA A 42 -1.22 34.38 -26.78
C ALA A 42 -2.72 34.73 -26.93
N ALA A 43 -3.48 34.50 -25.85
CA ALA A 43 -4.41 35.49 -25.32
C ALA A 43 -4.64 35.25 -23.82
N GLU A 44 -4.23 36.24 -23.00
CA GLU A 44 -4.67 36.41 -21.62
C GLU A 44 -6.11 36.94 -21.57
N THR A 45 -6.86 36.62 -20.51
CA THR A 45 -7.97 37.45 -20.01
C THR A 45 -8.14 37.22 -18.51
N SER A 46 -8.18 38.33 -17.77
CA SER A 46 -8.28 38.46 -16.31
C SER A 46 -9.72 38.78 -15.83
N GLN A 47 -9.91 38.69 -14.50
CA GLN A 47 -10.99 39.26 -13.64
C GLN A 47 -12.35 38.53 -13.67
N SER A 48 -13.13 38.38 -12.58
CA SER A 48 -13.33 39.25 -11.40
C SER A 48 -14.13 38.56 -10.25
N THR A 49 -13.81 38.94 -8.99
CA THR A 49 -14.68 39.22 -7.78
C THR A 49 -15.63 38.17 -7.17
N SER A 50 -15.44 37.76 -5.89
CA SER A 50 -16.00 38.28 -4.60
C SER A 50 -17.29 37.53 -4.19
N GLU A 51 -17.53 37.02 -2.96
CA GLU A 51 -17.83 37.66 -1.64
C GLU A 51 -17.83 36.53 -0.56
N THR A 52 -17.26 36.63 0.65
CA THR A 52 -17.69 37.28 1.94
C THR A 52 -18.45 36.38 2.94
N SER A 53 -18.16 36.61 4.24
CA SER A 53 -18.78 36.16 5.53
C SER A 53 -18.16 34.91 6.17
N GLU A 54 -17.37 34.97 7.26
CA GLU A 54 -17.50 35.54 8.64
C GLU A 54 -18.29 34.67 9.66
N GLU A 55 -17.69 34.60 10.87
CA GLU A 55 -18.21 34.17 12.18
C GLU A 55 -18.28 32.64 12.48
N SER A 56 -18.02 32.12 13.70
CA SER A 56 -17.58 32.65 15.00
C SER A 56 -17.35 31.47 15.99
N SER A 57 -16.52 31.73 17.01
CA SER A 57 -16.56 31.23 18.41
C SER A 57 -16.17 29.80 18.83
N SER A 58 -15.08 29.76 19.60
CA SER A 58 -14.90 29.23 20.98
C SER A 58 -15.62 27.96 21.46
N GLU A 59 -14.86 27.00 22.03
CA GLU A 59 -14.99 26.67 23.46
C GLU A 59 -13.76 25.93 24.00
N ALA A 60 -13.32 26.35 25.17
CA ALA A 60 -12.38 25.65 26.04
C ALA A 60 -13.16 24.70 26.95
N SER A 61 -12.54 23.61 27.39
CA SER A 61 -12.98 22.90 28.59
C SER A 61 -11.79 22.21 29.25
N GLU A 62 -11.54 22.62 30.48
CA GLU A 62 -10.58 22.08 31.43
C GLU A 62 -11.36 21.24 32.45
N THR A 63 -10.84 20.09 32.87
CA THR A 63 -11.11 19.41 34.17
C THR A 63 -10.10 18.24 34.24
N SER A 64 -9.00 18.29 35.01
CA SER A 64 -8.79 18.27 36.46
C SER A 64 -8.97 16.90 37.13
N SER A 65 -7.91 16.52 37.88
CA SER A 65 -7.88 15.71 39.11
C SER A 65 -8.10 14.19 39.00
N GLU A 66 -7.47 13.30 39.78
CA GLU A 66 -6.35 13.30 40.74
C GLU A 66 -6.23 11.83 41.25
N SER A 67 -5.05 11.47 41.77
CA SER A 67 -4.85 10.57 42.95
C SER A 67 -4.79 9.04 42.82
N SER A 68 -3.57 8.55 43.11
CA SER A 68 -3.15 7.50 44.08
C SER A 68 -3.66 6.06 43.89
N THR A 69 -2.80 5.03 43.93
CA THR A 69 -2.12 4.54 45.14
C THR A 69 -1.11 3.43 44.82
N GLU A 70 -0.19 3.25 45.76
CA GLU A 70 1.02 2.44 45.78
C GLU A 70 0.84 0.92 45.96
N THR A 71 2.01 0.24 46.01
CA THR A 71 2.35 -1.08 46.60
C THR A 71 2.09 -2.29 45.68
N THR A 72 3.01 -3.25 45.47
CA THR A 72 3.90 -3.91 46.44
C THR A 72 5.02 -4.69 45.75
N SER A 73 6.16 -4.73 46.42
CA SER A 73 7.35 -5.58 46.24
C SER A 73 7.07 -7.09 46.30
N ALA A 74 7.78 -7.90 45.49
CA ALA A 74 8.60 -9.05 45.92
C ALA A 74 9.09 -9.92 44.71
N GLU A 75 10.42 -10.02 44.57
CA GLU A 75 11.19 -11.12 43.95
C GLU A 75 11.01 -12.47 44.72
N PRO A 76 11.73 -13.57 44.40
CA PRO A 76 12.05 -14.24 43.13
C PRO A 76 11.71 -15.76 43.22
N SER A 77 11.83 -16.54 42.14
CA SER A 77 12.26 -17.95 42.27
C SER A 77 12.66 -18.55 40.92
N GLU A 78 13.92 -18.97 40.84
CA GLU A 78 14.40 -20.00 39.91
C GLU A 78 13.68 -21.33 40.19
N SER A 79 13.46 -22.12 39.14
CA SER A 79 13.61 -23.58 39.21
C SER A 79 13.63 -24.18 37.80
N GLU A 80 14.78 -24.74 37.45
CA GLU A 80 14.96 -25.65 36.33
C GLU A 80 14.21 -26.98 36.58
N SER A 81 13.66 -27.58 35.53
CA SER A 81 13.74 -29.03 35.30
C SER A 81 13.20 -29.38 33.91
N ASP A 82 14.13 -29.80 33.06
CA ASP A 82 13.90 -30.61 31.87
C ASP A 82 13.01 -31.84 32.13
N GLU A 83 12.06 -32.06 31.22
CA GLU A 83 11.64 -33.42 30.82
C GLU A 83 11.34 -33.43 29.30
N PRO A 84 11.86 -34.40 28.53
CA PRO A 84 11.74 -34.41 27.08
C PRO A 84 10.43 -35.09 26.70
N THR A 85 9.51 -34.32 26.11
CA THR A 85 8.26 -34.88 25.57
C THR A 85 8.18 -34.56 24.08
N GLU A 86 8.38 -35.60 23.28
CA GLU A 86 7.75 -35.83 21.97
C GLU A 86 7.88 -34.72 20.92
N THR A 87 8.75 -34.98 19.92
CA THR A 87 8.78 -34.31 18.61
C THR A 87 7.42 -34.39 17.92
N THR A 88 6.53 -33.46 18.25
CA THR A 88 5.46 -33.02 17.37
C THR A 88 5.99 -31.79 16.66
N SER A 89 5.97 -31.79 15.34
CA SER A 89 6.35 -30.66 14.50
C SER A 89 5.43 -29.47 14.85
N ALA A 90 5.84 -28.64 15.80
CA ALA A 90 5.20 -27.39 16.16
C ALA A 90 5.58 -26.32 15.14
N SER A 91 5.03 -26.43 13.95
CA SER A 91 4.68 -25.27 13.14
C SER A 91 3.18 -25.10 13.27
N ALA A 92 2.69 -24.98 14.51
CA ALA A 92 1.36 -24.47 14.75
C ALA A 92 1.45 -22.98 14.41
N SER A 93 0.69 -22.55 13.42
CA SER A 93 0.55 -21.15 13.02
C SER A 93 0.09 -20.34 14.23
N ASP A 94 0.98 -19.52 14.80
CA ASP A 94 0.62 -18.46 15.76
C ASP A 94 -0.17 -17.32 15.08
N PHE A 95 -0.40 -17.43 13.78
CA PHE A 95 -1.14 -16.47 12.97
C PHE A 95 -2.63 -16.75 12.99
N SER A 96 -3.42 -15.69 12.86
CA SER A 96 -4.80 -15.82 12.41
C SER A 96 -4.83 -16.37 10.98
N ASP A 97 -5.91 -17.04 10.60
CA ASP A 97 -6.06 -17.66 9.27
C ASP A 97 -5.78 -16.67 8.12
N ASP A 98 -6.18 -15.40 8.31
CA ASP A 98 -6.01 -14.34 7.32
C ASP A 98 -4.53 -13.93 7.15
N ILE A 99 -3.77 -13.88 8.25
CA ILE A 99 -2.32 -13.57 8.23
C ILE A 99 -1.55 -14.76 7.64
N GLU A 100 -1.91 -15.99 8.01
CA GLU A 100 -1.29 -17.19 7.44
C GLU A 100 -1.49 -17.25 5.92
N ALA A 101 -2.71 -16.98 5.44
CA ALA A 101 -2.99 -16.94 4.00
C ALA A 101 -2.17 -15.88 3.26
N ALA A 102 -1.93 -14.71 3.87
CA ALA A 102 -1.03 -13.71 3.30
C ALA A 102 0.43 -14.18 3.33
N TYR A 103 0.89 -14.75 4.44
CA TYR A 103 2.25 -15.23 4.61
C TYR A 103 2.61 -16.34 3.61
N GLU A 104 1.71 -17.27 3.33
CA GLU A 104 1.90 -18.32 2.32
C GLU A 104 2.22 -17.76 0.93
N ILE A 105 1.72 -16.56 0.60
CA ILE A 105 1.91 -15.92 -0.70
C ILE A 105 3.13 -14.99 -0.69
N PHE A 106 3.33 -14.24 0.40
CA PHE A 106 4.25 -13.10 0.46
C PHE A 106 5.48 -13.32 1.35
N GLY A 107 5.59 -14.46 2.03
CA GLY A 107 6.69 -14.77 2.94
C GLY A 107 8.08 -14.81 2.30
N SER A 108 8.19 -14.76 0.96
CA SER A 108 9.49 -14.62 0.28
C SER A 108 9.99 -13.17 0.20
N ILE A 109 9.12 -12.16 0.31
CA ILE A 109 9.49 -10.73 0.23
C ILE A 109 9.48 -10.01 1.58
N ALA A 110 8.90 -10.63 2.61
CA ALA A 110 8.83 -10.08 3.95
C ALA A 110 9.10 -11.18 4.99
N PRO A 111 9.87 -10.89 6.05
CA PRO A 111 10.25 -11.87 7.06
C PRO A 111 9.05 -12.32 7.90
N ARG A 112 9.13 -13.52 8.47
CA ARG A 112 8.05 -14.06 9.32
C ARG A 112 7.80 -13.20 10.55
N GLU A 113 8.86 -12.58 11.08
CA GLU A 113 8.84 -11.66 12.21
C GLU A 113 7.99 -10.41 11.92
N LEU A 114 7.93 -9.97 10.66
CA LEU A 114 7.04 -8.87 10.25
C LEU A 114 5.58 -9.32 10.27
N PHE A 115 5.28 -10.53 9.76
CA PHE A 115 3.91 -11.05 9.78
C PHE A 115 3.37 -11.30 11.18
N ALA A 116 4.24 -11.65 12.13
CA ALA A 116 3.88 -11.80 13.54
C ALA A 116 3.43 -10.50 14.22
N GLN A 117 3.71 -9.35 13.63
CA GLN A 117 3.35 -8.03 14.17
C GLN A 117 2.03 -7.48 13.58
N PHE A 118 1.41 -8.18 12.63
CA PHE A 118 0.10 -7.81 12.12
C PHE A 118 -1.02 -8.32 13.03
N ASP A 119 -2.06 -7.51 13.19
CA ASP A 119 -3.30 -7.89 13.85
C ASP A 119 -4.35 -8.41 12.84
N SER A 120 -4.28 -7.93 11.60
CA SER A 120 -5.18 -8.33 10.51
C SER A 120 -4.51 -8.28 9.14
N CYS A 121 -5.01 -9.09 8.21
CA CYS A 121 -4.64 -9.08 6.79
C CYS A 121 -5.89 -9.29 5.93
N ASP A 122 -6.50 -8.21 5.47
CA ASP A 122 -7.74 -8.28 4.69
C ASP A 122 -7.45 -8.41 3.20
N SER A 123 -8.06 -9.39 2.53
CA SER A 123 -7.99 -9.47 1.06
C SER A 123 -8.83 -8.35 0.42
N VAL A 124 -8.25 -7.63 -0.54
CA VAL A 124 -8.87 -6.45 -1.15
C VAL A 124 -8.95 -6.53 -2.68
N GLY A 125 -10.17 -6.42 -3.22
CA GLY A 125 -10.39 -6.35 -4.65
C GLY A 125 -10.17 -7.69 -5.37
N SER A 126 -9.00 -7.85 -6.01
CA SER A 126 -8.66 -9.06 -6.79
C SER A 126 -7.96 -10.11 -5.94
N GLU A 127 -7.99 -11.37 -6.39
CA GLU A 127 -7.24 -12.48 -5.78
C GLU A 127 -5.77 -12.08 -5.59
N HIS A 128 -5.21 -12.36 -4.41
CA HIS A 128 -3.82 -12.05 -4.04
C HIS A 128 -3.45 -10.56 -3.88
N ASN A 129 -4.39 -9.71 -3.43
CA ASN A 129 -4.07 -8.41 -2.85
C ASN A 129 -4.53 -8.38 -1.40
N TYR A 130 -3.67 -7.91 -0.50
CA TYR A 130 -3.92 -7.89 0.93
C TYR A 130 -3.52 -6.55 1.53
N ASN A 131 -4.32 -6.07 2.46
CA ASN A 131 -3.98 -4.97 3.33
C ASN A 131 -3.77 -5.54 4.74
N CYS A 132 -2.52 -5.59 5.16
CA CYS A 132 -2.15 -6.00 6.50
C CYS A 132 -1.92 -4.80 7.39
N SER A 133 -2.34 -4.88 8.65
CA SER A 133 -2.24 -3.78 9.61
C SER A 133 -1.80 -4.30 10.97
N GLY A 134 -0.89 -3.57 11.60
CA GLY A 134 -0.45 -3.80 12.98
C GLY A 134 -0.06 -2.48 13.65
N PRO A 135 -0.17 -2.38 14.98
CA PRO A 135 0.08 -1.13 15.70
C PRO A 135 1.56 -0.70 15.63
N GLU A 136 2.49 -1.65 15.59
CA GLU A 136 3.94 -1.36 15.55
C GLU A 136 4.45 -1.19 14.12
N VAL A 137 3.97 -2.03 13.20
CA VAL A 137 4.46 -2.08 11.82
C VAL A 137 3.71 -1.17 10.88
N GLY A 138 2.54 -0.66 11.28
CA GLY A 138 1.67 0.19 10.47
C GLY A 138 0.86 -0.59 9.44
N GLN A 139 0.47 0.08 8.36
CA GLN A 139 -0.30 -0.54 7.27
C GLN A 139 0.61 -0.90 6.10
N MET A 140 0.48 -2.12 5.61
CA MET A 140 1.22 -2.65 4.47
C MET A 140 0.29 -3.24 3.42
N GLN A 141 0.57 -2.93 2.17
CA GLN A 141 -0.16 -3.42 1.02
C GLN A 141 0.68 -4.47 0.31
N PHE A 142 0.15 -5.68 0.19
CA PHE A 142 0.76 -6.78 -0.52
C PHE A 142 -0.02 -7.07 -1.80
N SER A 143 0.68 -7.37 -2.88
CA SER A 143 0.05 -7.75 -4.14
C SER A 143 0.88 -8.73 -4.94
N LYS A 144 0.22 -9.68 -5.60
CA LYS A 144 0.83 -10.61 -6.55
C LYS A 144 0.33 -10.35 -7.97
N SER A 145 1.19 -9.74 -8.79
CA SER A 145 0.96 -9.50 -10.22
C SER A 145 2.28 -9.14 -10.90
N SER A 146 2.72 -9.93 -11.88
CA SER A 146 3.94 -9.65 -12.65
C SER A 146 3.88 -8.28 -13.36
N ASN A 147 2.69 -7.88 -13.80
CA ASN A 147 2.48 -6.57 -14.42
C ASN A 147 2.69 -5.43 -13.41
N ARG A 148 2.16 -5.58 -12.18
CA ARG A 148 2.34 -4.60 -11.11
C ARG A 148 3.79 -4.56 -10.63
N ALA A 149 4.45 -5.70 -10.46
CA ALA A 149 5.87 -5.78 -10.12
C ALA A 149 6.74 -5.03 -11.15
N THR A 150 6.54 -5.32 -12.44
CA THR A 150 7.27 -4.63 -13.53
C THR A 150 7.06 -3.11 -13.51
N GLN A 151 5.81 -2.65 -13.37
CA GLN A 151 5.51 -1.23 -13.31
C GLN A 151 6.09 -0.56 -12.06
N THR A 152 6.03 -1.26 -10.93
CA THR A 152 6.56 -0.76 -9.65
C THR A 152 8.08 -0.64 -9.70
N THR A 153 8.77 -1.63 -10.27
CA THR A 153 10.21 -1.57 -10.53
C THR A 153 10.58 -0.38 -11.41
N GLN A 154 9.84 -0.12 -12.50
CA GLN A 154 10.10 1.06 -13.35
C GLN A 154 9.92 2.37 -12.59
N VAL A 155 8.84 2.51 -11.82
CA VAL A 155 8.61 3.69 -10.96
C VAL A 155 9.77 3.88 -9.97
N LEU A 156 10.25 2.80 -9.37
CA LEU A 156 11.29 2.85 -8.36
C LEU A 156 12.68 3.16 -8.95
N THR A 157 12.97 2.66 -10.15
CA THR A 157 14.30 2.78 -10.77
C THR A 157 14.45 3.96 -11.72
N GLU A 158 13.36 4.46 -12.32
CA GLU A 158 13.42 5.50 -13.35
C GLU A 158 13.01 6.89 -12.85
N LEU A 159 12.26 7.00 -11.75
CA LEU A 159 11.84 8.31 -11.24
C LEU A 159 12.95 8.99 -10.45
N ARG A 160 13.11 10.29 -10.67
CA ARG A 160 14.06 11.13 -9.92
C ARG A 160 13.71 11.32 -8.45
N SER A 161 12.44 11.08 -8.09
CA SER A 161 11.94 11.14 -6.72
C SER A 161 12.09 9.81 -5.98
N SER A 162 12.75 8.82 -6.58
CA SER A 162 12.97 7.49 -6.01
C SER A 162 14.41 7.31 -5.56
N THR A 163 14.58 6.47 -4.54
CA THR A 163 15.87 5.96 -4.07
C THR A 163 15.82 4.44 -4.06
N VAL A 164 16.87 3.83 -4.59
CA VAL A 164 17.03 2.37 -4.69
C VAL A 164 18.17 1.94 -3.78
N LEU A 165 17.87 1.06 -2.83
CA LEU A 165 18.85 0.50 -1.88
C LEU A 165 19.40 -0.85 -2.35
N GLU A 166 18.55 -1.65 -2.99
CA GLU A 166 18.89 -2.94 -3.56
C GLU A 166 18.31 -3.04 -4.97
N ASP A 167 19.13 -3.48 -5.93
CA ASP A 167 18.69 -3.91 -7.25
C ASP A 167 19.54 -5.07 -7.73
N SER A 168 19.01 -6.28 -7.58
CA SER A 168 19.60 -7.52 -8.09
C SER A 168 18.97 -7.96 -9.42
N GLY A 169 18.07 -7.17 -10.00
CA GLY A 169 17.19 -7.53 -11.11
C GLY A 169 15.97 -8.35 -10.67
N ASP A 170 16.18 -9.41 -9.89
CA ASP A 170 15.08 -10.23 -9.36
C ASP A 170 14.41 -9.58 -8.15
N ARG A 171 15.18 -8.93 -7.28
CA ARG A 171 14.69 -8.19 -6.11
C ARG A 171 15.10 -6.73 -6.18
N VAL A 172 14.15 -5.85 -5.89
CA VAL A 172 14.38 -4.40 -5.82
C VAL A 172 13.79 -3.86 -4.53
N VAL A 173 14.57 -3.11 -3.76
CA VAL A 173 14.15 -2.49 -2.50
C VAL A 173 14.47 -1.01 -2.53
N GLY A 174 13.52 -0.19 -2.09
CA GLY A 174 13.71 1.26 -2.01
C GLY A 174 12.44 2.00 -1.67
N TRP A 175 12.41 3.29 -1.99
CA TRP A 175 11.21 4.10 -1.86
C TRP A 175 11.09 5.16 -2.94
N SER A 176 9.86 5.63 -3.15
CA SER A 176 9.57 6.84 -3.93
C SER A 176 8.94 7.90 -3.03
N THR A 177 9.17 9.18 -3.33
CA THR A 177 8.63 10.29 -2.55
C THR A 177 7.50 11.01 -3.29
N LEU A 178 6.45 11.34 -2.54
CA LEU A 178 5.26 12.08 -2.97
C LEU A 178 4.95 13.15 -1.91
N GLY A 179 5.47 14.36 -2.10
CA GLY A 179 5.41 15.40 -1.05
C GLY A 179 6.26 15.00 0.15
N SER A 180 5.68 14.98 1.35
CA SER A 180 6.32 14.46 2.57
C SER A 180 5.95 13.01 2.90
N THR A 181 5.39 12.28 1.94
CA THR A 181 5.11 10.85 2.07
C THR A 181 6.14 10.05 1.26
N ALA A 182 6.75 9.06 1.89
CA ALA A 182 7.53 8.05 1.20
C ALA A 182 6.68 6.78 1.02
N VAL A 183 6.83 6.14 -0.13
CA VAL A 183 6.24 4.85 -0.45
C VAL A 183 7.37 3.83 -0.47
N LEU A 184 7.61 3.19 0.68
CA LEU A 184 8.52 2.05 0.80
C LEU A 184 8.03 0.93 -0.09
N THR A 185 8.95 0.28 -0.77
CA THR A 185 8.63 -0.71 -1.78
C THR A 185 9.66 -1.83 -1.76
N VAL A 186 9.18 -3.07 -1.68
CA VAL A 186 9.95 -4.28 -1.96
C VAL A 186 9.28 -4.98 -3.14
N VAL A 187 10.05 -5.30 -4.17
CA VAL A 187 9.60 -6.02 -5.36
C VAL A 187 10.38 -7.31 -5.51
N ASP A 188 9.67 -8.40 -5.75
CA ASP A 188 10.21 -9.62 -6.36
C ASP A 188 9.66 -9.72 -7.79
N ASN A 189 10.51 -9.42 -8.76
CA ASN A 189 10.16 -9.45 -10.19
C ASN A 189 9.93 -10.86 -10.71
N LYS A 190 10.52 -11.88 -10.06
CA LYS A 190 10.41 -13.28 -10.47
C LYS A 190 9.06 -13.87 -10.09
N GLU A 191 8.63 -13.67 -8.85
CA GLU A 191 7.34 -14.15 -8.34
C GLU A 191 6.20 -13.14 -8.57
N GLY A 192 6.53 -11.93 -9.01
CA GLY A 192 5.59 -10.84 -9.24
C GLY A 192 4.98 -10.30 -7.96
N LEU A 193 5.74 -10.29 -6.87
CA LEU A 193 5.27 -9.85 -5.55
C LEU A 193 5.70 -8.40 -5.30
N VAL A 194 4.81 -7.64 -4.68
CA VAL A 194 5.07 -6.26 -4.29
C VAL A 194 4.54 -6.03 -2.88
N LEU A 195 5.39 -5.51 -2.00
CA LEU A 195 5.04 -4.94 -0.70
C LEU A 195 5.19 -3.43 -0.79
N GLN A 196 4.17 -2.68 -0.37
CA GLN A 196 4.25 -1.23 -0.25
C GLN A 196 3.79 -0.75 1.13
N GLN A 197 4.51 0.21 1.68
CA GLN A 197 4.09 0.93 2.88
C GLN A 197 4.22 2.44 2.64
N MET A 198 3.19 3.18 3.04
CA MET A 198 3.26 4.64 3.06
C MET A 198 3.72 5.09 4.45
N LEU A 199 4.75 5.93 4.52
CA LEU A 199 5.18 6.60 5.74
C LEU A 199 5.29 8.12 5.54
N SER A 200 5.23 8.87 6.62
CA SER A 200 5.60 10.29 6.62
C SER A 200 7.10 10.44 6.84
N THR A 201 7.79 11.11 5.92
CA THR A 201 9.22 11.41 6.04
C THR A 201 9.52 12.47 7.11
N ASP A 202 8.48 13.10 7.67
CA ASP A 202 8.61 14.02 8.80
C ASP A 202 8.70 13.28 10.14
N GLN A 203 8.29 12.00 10.16
CA GLN A 203 8.23 11.16 11.37
C GLN A 203 9.39 10.18 11.44
N GLU A 204 9.79 9.60 10.31
CA GLU A 204 10.72 8.49 10.26
C GLU A 204 11.52 8.52 8.95
N ASP A 205 12.80 8.11 9.02
CA ASP A 205 13.62 7.97 7.82
C ASP A 205 13.25 6.68 7.05
N PRO A 206 13.05 6.73 5.71
CA PRO A 206 12.65 5.57 4.93
C PRO A 206 13.63 4.40 4.95
N GLU A 207 14.93 4.66 4.98
CA GLU A 207 15.96 3.60 5.00
C GLU A 207 15.99 2.93 6.37
N ASP A 208 16.00 3.72 7.44
CA ASP A 208 15.91 3.20 8.82
C ASP A 208 14.66 2.34 9.00
N ARG A 209 13.51 2.76 8.45
CA ARG A 209 12.27 1.99 8.50
C ARG A 209 12.37 0.65 7.77
N LEU A 210 13.00 0.60 6.59
CA LEU A 210 13.20 -0.65 5.86
C LEU A 210 14.08 -1.64 6.64
N ILE A 211 15.08 -1.14 7.36
CA ILE A 211 15.96 -1.94 8.21
C ILE A 211 15.20 -2.47 9.43
N GLU A 212 14.44 -1.61 10.12
CA GLU A 212 13.63 -2.00 11.29
C GLU A 212 12.65 -3.13 10.96
N LEU A 213 12.02 -3.06 9.79
CA LEU A 213 11.05 -4.05 9.31
C LEU A 213 11.70 -5.34 8.78
N GLY A 214 13.04 -5.41 8.72
CA GLY A 214 13.77 -6.53 8.15
C GLY A 214 13.58 -6.69 6.64
N LEU A 215 13.23 -5.60 5.94
CA LEU A 215 13.00 -5.57 4.49
C LEU A 215 14.28 -5.27 3.70
N TYR A 216 15.28 -4.70 4.37
CA TYR A 216 16.60 -4.39 3.82
C TYR A 216 17.71 -4.67 4.84
N ASP A 217 18.84 -5.21 4.39
CA ASP A 217 20.06 -5.37 5.18
C ASP A 217 21.20 -4.61 4.50
N PRO A 218 21.77 -3.55 5.13
CA PRO A 218 22.88 -2.80 4.57
C PRO A 218 24.19 -3.61 4.52
N ALA A 219 24.28 -4.73 5.24
CA ALA A 219 25.49 -5.55 5.31
C ALA A 219 25.66 -6.55 4.15
N GLY A 220 24.59 -6.89 3.42
CA GLY A 220 24.60 -7.67 2.17
C GLY A 220 25.29 -9.04 2.22
#